data_AF-A0A9X2MVQ7-F1
#
_entry.id   AF-A0A9X2MVQ7-F1
#
_cell.length_a   1.000
_cell.length_b   1.000
_cell.length_c   1.000
_cell.angle_alpha   90.00
_cell.angle_beta   90.00
_cell.angle_gamma   90.00
#
_symmetry.space_group_name_H-M   'P 1'
#
loop_
_entity.id
_entity.type
_entity.pdbx_description
1 polymer ?
#
loop_
_entity_poly.entity_id
_entity_poly.type
_entity_poly.pdbx_seq_one_letter_code
_entity_poly.pdbx_strand_id
1 'polypeptide(L)'
;MKATGIVRRIDDLGRVVIPKEIRRTLRIREGDPLEIFVDRDGEVILKKYSPIGELGDFAKEYAESLHESTGHITLISDRDTIITVAGASKKELMDKPIGSTLESCMDNRKTLTEANGGPHEIVKDLQEEYSAYVVSPIIASGDPIGTVVLLSKDESVKMAQMEQKMAETAAGFLAKQMEQ
;
A
#
# COMPACT_ATOMS: atom_id res chain seq x y z
N MET A 1 -18.67 -20.33 -3.98
CA MET A 1 -17.86 -20.32 -2.74
C MET A 1 -17.22 -21.69 -2.54
N LYS A 2 -16.03 -21.76 -1.93
CA LYS A 2 -15.36 -23.05 -1.63
C LYS A 2 -15.36 -23.25 -0.13
N ALA A 3 -16.01 -24.31 0.36
CA ALA A 3 -16.05 -24.60 1.78
C ALA A 3 -14.66 -25.03 2.29
N THR A 4 -14.16 -24.36 3.33
CA THR A 4 -12.90 -24.75 4.00
C THR A 4 -13.10 -25.91 4.98
N GLY A 5 -14.36 -26.19 5.39
CA GLY A 5 -14.69 -27.21 6.39
C GLY A 5 -14.27 -26.87 7.82
N ILE A 6 -13.73 -25.66 8.06
CA ILE A 6 -13.24 -25.26 9.38
C ILE A 6 -14.38 -24.67 10.20
N VAL A 7 -14.65 -25.28 11.36
CA VAL A 7 -15.66 -24.79 12.32
C VAL A 7 -14.99 -24.10 13.51
N ARG A 8 -15.51 -22.94 13.90
CA ARG A 8 -15.09 -22.18 15.08
C ARG A 8 -16.30 -21.76 15.89
N ARG A 9 -16.15 -21.78 17.21
CA ARG A 9 -17.17 -21.28 18.13
C ARG A 9 -16.99 -19.77 18.30
N ILE A 10 -18.11 -19.08 18.44
CA ILE A 10 -18.15 -17.70 18.90
C ILE A 10 -17.85 -17.67 20.40
N ASP A 11 -17.15 -16.64 20.86
CA ASP A 11 -17.00 -16.41 22.30
C ASP A 11 -18.19 -15.63 22.88
N ASP A 12 -18.10 -15.33 24.17
CA ASP A 12 -19.10 -14.59 24.95
C ASP A 12 -19.29 -13.14 24.50
N LEU A 13 -18.32 -12.58 23.76
CA LEU A 13 -18.35 -11.21 23.23
C LEU A 13 -18.72 -11.13 21.75
N GLY A 14 -19.04 -12.26 21.11
CA GLY A 14 -19.39 -12.28 19.70
C GLY A 14 -18.21 -12.37 18.73
N ARG A 15 -16.99 -12.62 19.22
CA ARG A 15 -15.78 -12.70 18.37
C ARG A 15 -15.63 -14.09 17.79
N VAL A 16 -15.13 -14.15 16.55
CA VAL A 16 -14.76 -15.40 15.87
C VAL A 16 -13.28 -15.37 15.50
N VAL A 17 -12.58 -16.46 15.78
CA VAL A 17 -11.15 -16.58 15.45
C VAL A 17 -10.99 -17.00 13.99
N ILE A 18 -10.35 -16.16 13.18
CA ILE A 18 -9.94 -16.52 11.81
C ILE A 18 -8.70 -17.44 11.90
N PRO A 19 -8.77 -18.68 11.39
CA PRO A 19 -7.65 -19.61 11.39
C PRO A 19 -6.39 -19.02 10.76
N LYS A 20 -5.21 -19.33 11.34
CA LYS A 20 -3.91 -18.82 10.88
C LYS A 20 -3.65 -19.07 9.39
N GLU A 21 -4.14 -20.18 8.85
CA GLU A 21 -3.98 -20.55 7.44
C GLU A 21 -4.70 -19.56 6.53
N ILE A 22 -5.98 -19.28 6.82
CA ILE A 22 -6.77 -18.29 6.09
C ILE A 22 -6.11 -16.90 6.20
N ARG A 23 -5.68 -16.50 7.40
CA ARG A 23 -4.96 -15.23 7.60
C ARG A 23 -3.69 -15.14 6.76
N ARG A 24 -2.87 -16.20 6.71
CA ARG A 24 -1.64 -16.23 5.89
C ARG A 24 -1.96 -16.14 4.40
N THR A 25 -2.92 -16.92 3.92
CA THR A 25 -3.30 -16.93 2.50
C THR A 25 -3.86 -15.58 2.06
N LEU A 26 -4.70 -14.95 2.88
CA LEU A 26 -5.31 -13.65 2.60
C LEU A 26 -4.43 -12.47 3.05
N ARG A 27 -3.23 -12.71 3.59
CA ARG A 27 -2.34 -11.67 4.14
C ARG A 27 -3.06 -10.74 5.13
N ILE A 28 -3.84 -11.31 6.05
CA ILE A 28 -4.51 -10.59 7.14
C ILE A 28 -3.58 -10.57 8.34
N ARG A 29 -3.11 -9.39 8.69
CA ARG A 29 -2.21 -9.10 9.82
C ARG A 29 -3.04 -8.73 11.05
N GLU A 30 -2.39 -8.71 12.21
CA GLU A 30 -3.01 -8.17 13.42
C GLU A 30 -3.24 -6.67 13.24
N GLY A 31 -4.44 -6.20 13.57
CA GLY A 31 -4.85 -4.81 13.36
C GLY A 31 -5.47 -4.51 11.98
N ASP A 32 -5.36 -5.42 11.01
CA ASP A 32 -5.95 -5.20 9.68
C ASP A 32 -7.48 -5.05 9.78
N PRO A 33 -8.06 -3.99 9.18
CA PRO A 33 -9.50 -3.81 9.15
C PRO A 33 -10.16 -4.83 8.20
N LEU A 34 -11.28 -5.39 8.65
CA LEU A 34 -12.13 -6.28 7.86
C LEU A 34 -13.53 -5.71 7.80
N GLU A 35 -14.09 -5.66 6.59
CA GLU A 35 -15.46 -5.24 6.36
C GLU A 35 -16.40 -6.44 6.46
N ILE A 36 -17.53 -6.26 7.15
CA ILE A 36 -18.53 -7.30 7.39
C ILE A 36 -19.76 -7.03 6.53
N PHE A 37 -20.04 -7.96 5.63
CA PHE A 37 -21.27 -7.97 4.83
C PHE A 37 -22.19 -9.08 5.31
N VAL A 38 -23.49 -8.84 5.17
CA VAL A 38 -24.52 -9.86 5.39
C VAL A 38 -25.22 -10.09 4.07
N ASP A 39 -25.15 -11.31 3.55
CA ASP A 39 -25.87 -11.69 2.33
C ASP A 39 -27.35 -11.95 2.64
N ARG A 40 -28.19 -12.03 1.59
CA ARG A 40 -29.64 -12.22 1.69
C ARG A 40 -30.03 -13.51 2.39
N ASP A 41 -29.16 -14.53 2.31
CA ASP A 41 -29.35 -15.83 2.95
C ASP A 41 -28.85 -15.87 4.42
N GLY A 42 -28.42 -14.71 4.96
CA GLY A 42 -27.90 -14.59 6.33
C GLY A 42 -26.43 -15.00 6.48
N GLU A 43 -25.71 -15.20 5.37
CA GLU A 43 -24.28 -15.48 5.39
C GLU A 43 -23.47 -14.24 5.80
N VAL A 44 -22.49 -14.42 6.68
CA VAL A 44 -21.55 -13.36 7.06
C VAL A 44 -20.30 -13.47 6.17
N ILE A 45 -20.05 -12.43 5.38
CA ILE A 45 -18.90 -12.36 4.48
C ILE A 45 -17.91 -11.34 5.03
N LEU A 46 -16.66 -11.78 5.24
CA LEU A 46 -15.56 -10.93 5.64
C LEU A 46 -14.69 -10.60 4.42
N LYS A 47 -14.46 -9.31 4.15
CA LYS A 47 -13.53 -8.85 3.13
C LYS A 47 -12.44 -7.98 3.74
N LYS A 48 -11.24 -7.97 3.14
CA LYS A 48 -10.23 -6.98 3.51
C LYS A 48 -10.75 -5.60 3.16
N TYR A 49 -10.69 -4.70 4.13
CA TYR A 49 -10.97 -3.30 3.89
C TYR A 49 -9.67 -2.63 3.42
N SER A 50 -9.68 -2.06 2.22
CA SER A 50 -8.57 -1.25 1.70
C SER A 50 -9.05 0.20 1.53
N PRO A 51 -8.84 1.05 2.54
CA PRO A 51 -9.27 2.45 2.50
C PRO A 51 -8.70 3.19 1.27
N ILE A 52 -7.44 2.89 0.92
CA ILE A 52 -6.77 3.53 -0.22
C ILE A 52 -7.37 3.09 -1.56
N GLY A 53 -7.83 1.84 -1.68
CA GLY A 53 -8.54 1.39 -2.86
C GLY A 53 -9.81 2.21 -3.13
N GLU A 54 -10.50 2.63 -2.07
CA GLU A 54 -11.68 3.49 -2.15
C GLU A 54 -11.33 4.96 -2.46
N LEU A 55 -10.10 5.40 -2.12
CA LEU A 55 -9.54 6.69 -2.56
C LEU A 55 -8.94 6.67 -3.97
N GLY A 56 -9.22 5.64 -4.79
CA GLY A 56 -8.55 5.42 -6.07
C GLY A 56 -8.43 6.66 -6.97
N ASP A 57 -9.49 7.47 -7.06
CA ASP A 57 -9.49 8.71 -7.85
C ASP A 57 -8.59 9.80 -7.24
N PHE A 58 -8.66 10.03 -5.93
CA PHE A 58 -7.78 10.98 -5.23
C PHE A 58 -6.31 10.56 -5.30
N ALA A 59 -6.04 9.27 -5.09
CA ALA A 59 -4.69 8.72 -5.19
C ALA A 59 -4.15 8.94 -6.61
N LYS A 60 -4.96 8.66 -7.63
CA LYS A 60 -4.59 8.87 -9.03
C LYS A 60 -4.27 10.33 -9.32
N GLU A 61 -5.14 11.27 -8.96
CA GLU A 61 -4.90 12.70 -9.20
C GLU A 61 -3.64 13.21 -8.49
N TYR A 62 -3.38 12.72 -7.27
CA TYR A 62 -2.18 13.09 -6.52
C TYR A 62 -0.91 12.52 -7.16
N ALA A 63 -0.94 11.26 -7.61
CA ALA A 63 0.17 10.64 -8.30
C ALA A 63 0.48 11.35 -9.63
N GLU A 64 -0.55 11.71 -10.40
CA GLU A 64 -0.41 12.47 -11.65
C GLU A 64 0.17 13.87 -11.37
N SER A 65 -0.31 14.57 -10.34
CA SER A 65 0.21 15.90 -9.94
C SER A 65 1.67 15.86 -9.50
N LEU A 66 2.08 14.86 -8.71
CA LEU A 66 3.47 14.68 -8.29
C LEU A 66 4.37 14.38 -9.49
N HIS A 67 3.93 13.51 -10.40
CA HIS A 67 4.67 13.22 -11.61
C HIS A 67 4.83 14.47 -12.50
N GLU A 68 3.76 15.23 -12.74
CA GLU A 68 3.82 16.46 -13.54
C GLU A 68 4.75 17.51 -12.93
N SER A 69 4.77 17.64 -11.61
CA SER A 69 5.60 18.62 -10.92
C SER A 69 7.08 18.23 -10.81
N THR A 70 7.40 16.92 -10.80
CA THR A 70 8.75 16.44 -10.49
C THR A 70 9.43 15.71 -11.64
N GLY A 71 8.65 15.19 -12.60
CA GLY A 71 9.12 14.28 -13.64
C GLY A 71 9.46 12.87 -13.13
N HIS A 72 9.37 12.60 -11.83
CA HIS A 72 9.65 11.28 -11.27
C HIS A 72 8.48 10.33 -11.50
N ILE A 73 8.77 9.04 -11.59
CA ILE A 73 7.72 8.02 -11.58
C ILE A 73 7.10 8.06 -10.17
N THR A 74 5.77 8.12 -10.10
CA THR A 74 5.04 8.18 -8.83
C THR A 74 4.14 6.95 -8.70
N LEU A 75 4.23 6.25 -7.57
CA LEU A 75 3.35 5.14 -7.24
C LEU A 75 2.65 5.42 -5.92
N ILE A 76 1.41 4.97 -5.81
CA ILE A 76 0.73 4.88 -4.52
C ILE A 76 0.26 3.44 -4.35
N SER A 77 0.52 2.87 -3.19
CA SER A 77 0.15 1.50 -2.85
C SER A 77 -0.73 1.47 -1.61
N ASP A 78 -1.50 0.40 -1.48
CA ASP A 78 -2.06 -0.02 -0.20
C ASP A 78 -1.13 -1.06 0.46
N ARG A 79 -1.63 -1.83 1.43
CA ARG A 79 -0.84 -2.85 2.13
C ARG A 79 -0.45 -4.07 1.31
N ASP A 80 -1.04 -4.24 0.14
CA ASP A 80 -0.90 -5.45 -0.66
C ASP A 80 -0.41 -5.17 -2.07
N THR A 81 -0.91 -4.10 -2.71
CA THR A 81 -0.75 -3.84 -4.14
C THR A 81 -0.56 -2.37 -4.47
N ILE A 82 0.04 -2.11 -5.63
CA ILE A 82 0.13 -0.77 -6.21
C ILE A 82 -1.23 -0.39 -6.79
N ILE A 83 -1.83 0.68 -6.26
CA ILE A 83 -3.16 1.16 -6.61
C ILE A 83 -3.12 2.10 -7.82
N THR A 84 -2.09 2.94 -7.92
CA THR A 84 -1.94 3.86 -9.05
C THR A 84 -0.49 4.16 -9.38
N VAL A 85 -0.27 4.57 -10.62
CA VAL A 85 1.03 4.76 -11.26
C VAL A 85 0.96 5.97 -12.19
N ALA A 86 1.91 6.88 -12.04
CA ALA A 86 2.15 8.01 -12.95
C ALA A 86 3.61 8.03 -13.39
N GLY A 87 3.86 8.42 -14.65
CA GLY A 87 5.21 8.45 -15.23
C GLY A 87 5.80 7.11 -15.69
N ALA A 88 5.09 6.00 -15.49
CA ALA A 88 5.52 4.67 -15.92
C ALA A 88 4.35 3.83 -16.49
N SER A 89 4.68 2.66 -17.04
CA SER A 89 3.71 1.72 -17.61
C SER A 89 2.76 1.19 -16.54
N LYS A 90 1.50 1.64 -16.55
CA LYS A 90 0.44 1.12 -15.66
C LYS A 90 0.30 -0.40 -15.78
N LYS A 91 0.47 -0.97 -16.97
CA LYS A 91 0.38 -2.42 -17.22
C LYS A 91 1.47 -3.22 -16.48
N GLU A 92 2.63 -2.62 -16.25
CA GLU A 92 3.76 -3.28 -15.60
C GLU A 92 3.67 -3.21 -14.09
N LEU A 93 3.13 -2.12 -13.53
CA LEU A 93 3.22 -1.80 -12.11
C LEU A 93 1.87 -1.79 -11.36
N MET A 94 0.77 -1.39 -11.99
CA MET A 94 -0.55 -1.32 -11.33
C MET A 94 -1.08 -2.72 -11.02
N ASP A 95 -1.80 -2.86 -9.90
CA ASP A 95 -2.32 -4.12 -9.34
C ASP A 95 -1.24 -5.16 -9.02
N LYS A 96 0.05 -4.81 -9.11
CA LYS A 96 1.14 -5.69 -8.72
C LYS A 96 1.30 -5.71 -7.21
N PRO A 97 1.65 -6.87 -6.62
CA PRO A 97 1.93 -6.94 -5.19
C PRO A 97 3.12 -6.07 -4.82
N ILE A 98 3.05 -5.40 -3.67
CA ILE A 98 4.17 -4.59 -3.16
C ILE A 98 5.35 -5.47 -2.77
N GLY A 99 6.57 -4.97 -3.02
CA GLY A 99 7.81 -5.64 -2.66
C GLY A 99 8.34 -5.26 -1.28
N SER A 100 9.45 -5.90 -0.89
CA SER A 100 10.03 -5.81 0.46
C SER A 100 10.44 -4.39 0.87
N THR A 101 10.78 -3.52 -0.09
CA THR A 101 11.11 -2.10 0.19
C THR A 101 9.89 -1.35 0.74
N LEU A 102 8.71 -1.56 0.16
CA LEU A 102 7.47 -0.90 0.57
C LEU A 102 6.94 -1.48 1.88
N GLU A 103 7.00 -2.81 2.03
CA GLU A 103 6.66 -3.50 3.29
C GLU A 103 7.52 -2.96 4.44
N SER A 104 8.84 -2.89 4.26
CA SER A 104 9.77 -2.38 5.28
C SER A 104 9.52 -0.92 5.64
N CYS A 105 9.14 -0.08 4.68
CA CYS A 105 8.79 1.32 4.93
C CYS A 105 7.57 1.45 5.85
N MET A 106 6.50 0.67 5.56
CA MET A 106 5.29 0.64 6.38
C MET A 106 5.53 0.07 7.77
N ASP A 107 6.25 -1.05 7.87
CA ASP A 107 6.54 -1.73 9.14
C ASP A 107 7.36 -0.82 10.08
N ASN A 108 8.36 -0.13 9.53
CA ASN A 108 9.21 0.79 10.29
C ASN A 108 8.57 2.16 10.51
N ARG A 109 7.46 2.46 9.84
CA ARG A 109 6.72 3.73 9.92
C ARG A 109 7.62 4.95 9.65
N LYS A 110 8.60 4.78 8.75
CA LYS A 110 9.60 5.79 8.44
C LYS A 110 9.80 5.91 6.95
N THR A 111 9.91 7.15 6.50
CA THR A 111 10.30 7.46 5.12
C THR A 111 11.66 6.85 4.82
N LEU A 112 11.75 6.10 3.72
CA LEU A 112 12.98 5.55 3.18
C LEU A 112 13.43 6.42 2.01
N THR A 113 14.73 6.72 1.94
CA THR A 113 15.33 7.46 0.82
C THR A 113 16.58 6.70 0.38
N GLU A 114 16.69 6.46 -0.92
CA GLU A 114 17.90 5.96 -1.57
C GLU A 114 18.35 6.94 -2.65
N ALA A 115 19.65 7.21 -2.69
CA ALA A 115 20.26 8.22 -3.57
C ALA A 115 21.52 7.71 -4.30
N ASN A 116 21.96 6.48 -4.02
CA ASN A 116 23.17 5.89 -4.59
C ASN A 116 22.87 4.76 -5.59
N GLY A 117 21.60 4.52 -5.85
CA GLY A 117 21.10 3.51 -6.78
C GLY A 117 21.35 2.06 -6.37
N GLY A 118 20.87 1.15 -7.21
CA GLY A 118 21.03 -0.29 -7.06
C GLY A 118 19.73 -1.08 -7.25
N PRO A 119 19.78 -2.39 -7.04
CA PRO A 119 18.63 -3.26 -7.16
C PRO A 119 17.70 -3.10 -5.96
N HIS A 120 16.44 -2.76 -6.22
CA HIS A 120 15.41 -2.67 -5.19
C HIS A 120 14.13 -3.39 -5.61
N GLU A 121 13.41 -3.91 -4.61
CA GLU A 121 12.21 -4.69 -4.79
C GLU A 121 10.99 -3.83 -4.44
N ILE A 122 10.59 -2.99 -5.40
CA ILE A 122 9.37 -2.16 -5.30
C ILE A 122 8.13 -3.02 -5.57
N VAL A 123 8.23 -3.93 -6.54
CA VAL A 123 7.22 -4.95 -6.85
C VAL A 123 7.73 -6.29 -6.34
N LYS A 124 6.84 -7.07 -5.72
CA LYS A 124 7.19 -8.36 -5.13
C LYS A 124 7.85 -9.30 -6.12
N ASP A 125 8.92 -9.95 -5.67
CA ASP A 125 9.73 -10.93 -6.40
C ASP A 125 10.37 -10.36 -7.68
N LEU A 126 10.44 -9.02 -7.80
CA LEU A 126 11.05 -8.31 -8.93
C LEU A 126 12.08 -7.30 -8.41
N GLN A 127 13.36 -7.60 -8.63
CA GLN A 127 14.43 -6.62 -8.42
C GLN A 127 14.68 -5.83 -9.70
N GLU A 128 14.52 -4.51 -9.60
CA GLU A 128 14.86 -3.59 -10.68
C GLU A 128 15.94 -2.61 -10.21
N GLU A 129 16.79 -2.20 -11.15
CA GLU A 129 17.74 -1.11 -10.97
C GLU A 129 16.99 0.22 -10.95
N TYR A 130 17.16 0.97 -9.86
CA TYR A 130 16.73 2.36 -9.74
C TYR A 130 17.93 3.21 -9.34
N SER A 131 17.98 4.46 -9.80
CA SER A 131 19.05 5.40 -9.44
C SER A 131 18.78 6.07 -8.09
N ALA A 132 17.50 6.34 -7.80
CA ALA A 132 17.07 6.92 -6.54
C ALA A 132 15.57 6.67 -6.30
N TYR A 133 15.17 6.62 -5.03
CA TYR A 133 13.77 6.60 -4.64
C TYR A 133 13.53 7.28 -3.28
N VAL A 134 12.28 7.66 -3.06
CA VAL A 134 11.72 8.03 -1.76
C VAL A 134 10.43 7.23 -1.57
N VAL A 135 10.29 6.55 -0.43
CA VAL A 135 9.06 5.85 -0.02
C VAL A 135 8.60 6.44 1.30
N SER A 136 7.42 7.04 1.33
CA SER A 136 6.79 7.56 2.55
C SER A 136 5.56 6.72 2.91
N PRO A 137 5.44 6.23 4.16
CA PRO A 137 4.27 5.45 4.56
C PRO A 137 3.06 6.37 4.80
N ILE A 138 1.89 5.94 4.33
CA ILE A 138 0.61 6.57 4.62
C ILE A 138 0.12 5.98 5.95
N ILE A 139 0.09 6.79 7.01
CA ILE A 139 -0.28 6.35 8.36
C ILE A 139 -1.54 7.09 8.79
N ALA A 140 -2.67 6.39 8.84
CA ALA A 140 -3.95 6.92 9.30
C ALA A 140 -4.28 6.33 10.68
N SER A 141 -4.66 7.16 11.65
CA SER A 141 -4.97 6.71 13.02
C SER A 141 -3.90 5.81 13.67
N GLY A 142 -2.63 6.03 13.31
CA GLY A 142 -1.49 5.25 13.80
C GLY A 142 -1.26 3.89 13.12
N ASP A 143 -2.02 3.58 12.06
CA ASP A 143 -1.95 2.34 11.31
C ASP A 143 -1.39 2.58 9.87
N PRO A 144 -0.33 1.89 9.42
CA PRO A 144 0.30 2.13 8.10
C PRO A 144 -0.49 1.50 6.96
N ILE A 145 -1.34 2.25 6.27
CA ILE A 145 -2.33 1.75 5.31
C ILE A 145 -1.83 1.66 3.87
N GLY A 146 -0.63 2.17 3.58
CA GLY A 146 -0.04 2.16 2.25
C GLY A 146 1.22 3.00 2.14
N THR A 147 1.64 3.32 0.92
CA THR A 147 2.82 4.17 0.66
C THR A 147 2.61 5.15 -0.48
N VAL A 148 3.30 6.29 -0.42
CA VAL A 148 3.61 7.14 -1.58
C VAL A 148 5.06 6.91 -1.97
N VAL A 149 5.30 6.66 -3.24
CA VAL A 149 6.63 6.36 -3.81
C VAL A 149 6.96 7.38 -4.89
N LEU A 150 8.13 8.00 -4.80
CA LEU A 150 8.79 8.68 -5.91
C LEU A 150 10.00 7.85 -6.32
N LEU A 151 10.17 7.57 -7.60
CA LEU A 151 11.29 6.77 -8.10
C LEU A 151 11.85 7.30 -9.42
N SER A 152 13.14 7.07 -9.64
CA SER A 152 13.85 7.43 -10.86
C SER A 152 14.73 6.27 -11.34
N LYS A 153 14.82 6.11 -12.66
CA LYS A 153 15.81 5.25 -13.34
C LYS A 153 16.93 6.07 -14.00
N ASP A 154 16.85 7.40 -13.93
CA ASP A 154 17.86 8.31 -14.48
C ASP A 154 18.98 8.54 -13.45
N GLU A 155 20.20 8.12 -13.78
CA GLU A 155 21.39 8.24 -12.93
C GLU A 155 21.77 9.69 -12.59
N SER A 156 21.31 10.67 -13.37
CA SER A 156 21.55 12.10 -13.10
C SER A 156 20.63 12.65 -12.01
N VAL A 157 19.53 11.95 -11.72
CA VAL A 157 18.56 12.35 -10.70
C VAL A 157 19.01 11.86 -9.33
N LYS A 158 19.06 12.78 -8.38
CA LYS A 158 19.26 12.47 -6.96
C LYS A 158 18.04 12.90 -6.17
N MET A 159 17.54 12.02 -5.32
CA MET A 159 16.48 12.37 -4.37
C MET A 159 17.09 12.84 -3.06
N ALA A 160 16.58 13.96 -2.56
CA ALA A 160 17.05 14.61 -1.36
C ALA A 160 15.86 15.11 -0.53
N GLN A 161 16.03 16.25 0.13
CA GLN A 161 15.03 16.78 1.05
C GLN A 161 13.73 17.20 0.36
N MET A 162 13.78 17.64 -0.91
CA MET A 162 12.60 18.09 -1.65
C MET A 162 11.64 16.93 -1.90
N GLU A 163 12.13 15.85 -2.52
CA GLU A 163 11.35 14.65 -2.85
C GLU A 163 10.85 13.96 -1.58
N GLN A 164 11.70 13.93 -0.54
CA GLN A 164 11.31 13.43 0.78
C GLN A 164 10.10 14.20 1.33
N LYS A 165 10.15 15.54 1.32
CA LYS A 165 9.06 16.37 1.85
C LYS A 165 7.81 16.30 0.99
N MET A 166 7.94 16.15 -0.32
CA MET A 166 6.81 15.92 -1.21
C MET A 166 6.10 14.61 -0.90
N ALA A 167 6.83 13.49 -0.79
CA ALA A 167 6.25 12.20 -0.46
C ALA A 167 5.63 12.18 0.96
N GLU A 168 6.27 12.81 1.94
CA GLU A 168 5.73 12.95 3.30
C GLU A 168 4.45 13.78 3.33
N THR A 169 4.40 14.88 2.57
CA THR A 169 3.22 15.73 2.47
C THR A 169 2.06 15.00 1.79
N ALA A 170 2.35 14.29 0.71
CA ALA A 170 1.39 13.44 0.01
C ALA A 170 0.80 12.37 0.94
N ALA A 171 1.68 11.66 1.66
CA ALA A 171 1.26 10.60 2.57
C ALA A 171 0.43 11.14 3.73
N GLY A 172 0.82 12.29 4.31
CA GLY A 172 0.06 12.95 5.37
C GLY A 172 -1.29 13.49 4.89
N PHE A 173 -1.39 13.95 3.65
CA PHE A 173 -2.66 14.37 3.06
C PHE A 173 -3.60 13.18 2.86
N LEU A 174 -3.12 12.09 2.23
CA LEU A 174 -3.92 10.88 2.02
C LEU A 174 -4.37 10.25 3.34
N ALA A 175 -3.50 10.23 4.36
CA ALA A 175 -3.86 9.76 5.69
C ALA A 175 -5.05 10.54 6.28
N LYS A 176 -5.06 11.88 6.16
CA LYS A 176 -6.17 12.72 6.64
C LYS A 176 -7.47 12.53 5.87
N GLN A 177 -7.41 12.16 4.60
CA GLN A 177 -8.62 11.82 3.83
C GLN A 177 -9.24 10.50 4.31
N MET A 178 -8.49 9.67 5.02
CA MET A 178 -8.96 8.38 5.55
C MET A 178 -9.51 8.46 6.97
N GLU A 179 -9.29 9.57 7.65
CA GLU A 179 -9.81 9.84 8.99
C GLU A 179 -11.14 10.60 8.98
N GLN A 180 -11.58 11.08 7.80
CA GLN A 180 -12.86 11.78 7.60
C GLN A 180 -13.93 10.80 7.12
#